data_AF-A0A3L9YLV7-F1
#
_entry.id   AF-A0A3L9YLV7-F1
#
_cell.length_a   1.000
_cell.length_b   1.000
_cell.length_c   1.000
_cell.angle_alpha   90.00
_cell.angle_beta   90.00
_cell.angle_gamma   90.00
#
_symmetry.space_group_name_H-M   'P 1'
#
loop_
_entity.id
_entity.type
_entity.pdbx_description
1 polymer ?
#
loop_
_entity_poly.entity_id
_entity_poly.type
_entity_poly.pdbx_seq_one_letter_code
_entity_poly.pdbx_strand_id
1 'polypeptide(L)' 'MEHNSGKHSDAFTYMRRPVELKWYEQFSEPQQAIEVEKKIKGWSRKKKIAIIENRWGDLPNLSKNYTQHGSSTGSD' A
#
# COMPACT_ATOMS: atom_id res chain seq x y z
N MET A 1 13.40 7.71 -12.87
CA MET A 1 13.05 8.95 -13.59
C MET A 1 12.02 8.75 -14.69
N GLU A 2 11.94 7.58 -15.34
CA GLU A 2 11.11 7.38 -16.53
C GLU A 2 9.63 7.74 -16.34
N HIS A 3 9.03 7.40 -15.19
CA HIS A 3 7.62 7.70 -14.91
C HIS A 3 7.27 9.21 -14.96
N ASN A 4 8.22 10.09 -14.63
CA ASN A 4 8.03 11.55 -14.67
C ASN A 4 8.41 12.18 -16.02
N SER A 5 9.10 11.44 -16.88
CA SER A 5 9.68 11.97 -18.11
C SER A 5 8.70 12.29 -19.23
N GLY A 6 7.43 11.87 -19.13
CA GLY A 6 6.48 12.17 -20.21
C GLY A 6 6.47 11.19 -21.38
N LYS A 7 7.49 10.34 -21.54
CA LYS A 7 7.81 9.66 -22.81
C LYS A 7 6.67 8.83 -23.43
N HIS A 8 5.84 8.19 -22.61
CA HIS A 8 4.79 7.28 -23.06
C HIS A 8 3.41 7.81 -22.67
N SER A 9 2.62 8.28 -23.65
CA SER A 9 1.29 8.88 -23.46
C SER A 9 0.22 7.93 -22.96
N ASP A 10 0.42 6.64 -23.21
CA ASP A 10 -0.44 5.52 -22.81
C ASP A 10 -0.12 4.96 -21.40
N ALA A 11 0.97 5.42 -20.77
CA ALA A 11 1.37 4.93 -19.45
C ALA A 11 0.40 5.35 -18.34
N PHE A 12 0.18 4.47 -17.36
CA PHE A 12 -0.69 4.72 -16.21
C PHE A 12 -0.36 6.01 -15.44
N THR A 13 0.93 6.35 -15.33
CA THR A 13 1.36 7.55 -14.62
C THR A 13 1.26 8.82 -15.46
N TYR A 14 0.95 8.76 -16.76
CA TYR A 14 1.09 9.91 -17.67
C TYR A 14 0.30 11.15 -17.23
N MET A 15 -0.97 10.97 -16.92
CA MET A 15 -1.84 12.05 -16.43
C MET A 15 -1.65 12.36 -14.92
N ARG A 16 -0.84 11.57 -14.20
CA ARG A 16 -0.70 11.62 -12.73
C ARG A 16 0.68 12.14 -12.29
N ARG A 17 1.45 12.70 -13.21
CA ARG A 17 2.76 13.31 -12.93
C ARG A 17 2.60 14.71 -12.32
N PRO A 18 3.56 15.14 -11.49
CA PRO A 18 4.74 14.39 -11.04
C PRO A 18 4.38 13.34 -9.99
N VAL A 19 5.04 12.17 -10.06
CA VAL A 19 4.98 11.12 -9.04
C VAL A 19 6.27 11.10 -8.23
N GLU A 20 6.14 10.81 -6.94
CA GLU A 20 7.27 10.72 -6.01
C GLU A 20 7.35 9.32 -5.41
N LEU A 21 8.56 8.75 -5.36
CA LEU A 21 8.80 7.47 -4.71
C LEU A 21 8.85 7.68 -3.19
N LYS A 22 7.80 7.27 -2.49
CA LYS A 22 7.71 7.40 -1.03
C LYS A 22 8.26 6.20 -0.26
N TRP A 23 8.31 5.03 -0.88
CA TRP A 23 8.79 3.80 -0.25
C TRP A 23 9.28 2.82 -1.31
N TYR A 24 10.37 2.11 -1.02
CA TYR A 24 10.88 0.99 -1.80
C TYR A 24 11.57 0.00 -0.85
N GLU A 25 11.67 -1.26 -1.28
CA GLU A 25 12.37 -2.31 -0.55
C GLU A 25 13.17 -3.13 -1.56
N GLN A 26 14.33 -3.64 -1.13
CA GLN A 26 15.20 -4.46 -1.97
C GLN A 26 15.17 -5.91 -1.49
N PHE A 27 15.09 -6.83 -2.44
CA PHE A 27 15.09 -8.27 -2.17
C PHE A 27 16.21 -8.92 -2.95
N SER A 28 16.88 -9.88 -2.34
CA SER A 28 17.94 -10.66 -3.01
C SER A 28 17.37 -11.58 -4.09
N GLU A 29 16.15 -12.08 -3.87
CA GLU A 29 15.49 -13.03 -4.75
C GLU A 29 14.26 -12.40 -5.44
N PRO A 30 14.12 -12.53 -6.77
CA PRO A 30 12.96 -11.99 -7.50
C PRO A 30 11.62 -12.53 -6.97
N GLN A 31 11.59 -13.80 -6.55
CA GLN A 31 10.39 -14.44 -6.03
C GLN A 31 9.87 -13.73 -4.76
N GLN A 32 10.76 -13.32 -3.86
CA GLN A 32 10.39 -12.58 -2.64
C GLN A 32 9.76 -11.23 -2.98
N ALA A 33 10.34 -10.51 -3.95
CA ALA A 33 9.80 -9.23 -4.41
C ALA A 33 8.38 -9.40 -4.97
N ILE A 34 8.15 -10.43 -5.80
CA ILE A 34 6.85 -10.72 -6.40
C ILE A 34 5.81 -11.05 -5.32
N GLU A 35 6.17 -11.85 -4.32
CA GLU A 35 5.26 -12.21 -3.22
C GLU A 35 4.88 -10.99 -2.37
N VAL A 36 5.84 -10.14 -2.04
CA VAL A 36 5.59 -8.91 -1.28
C VAL A 36 4.77 -7.93 -2.11
N GLU A 37 5.06 -7.75 -3.40
CA GLU A 37 4.29 -6.90 -4.29
C GLU A 37 2.82 -7.34 -4.36
N LYS A 38 2.57 -8.64 -4.54
CA LYS A 38 1.21 -9.21 -4.56
C LYS A 38 0.48 -8.94 -3.24
N LYS A 39 1.15 -9.09 -2.09
CA LYS A 39 0.58 -8.76 -0.77
C LYS A 39 0.20 -7.28 -0.69
N ILE A 40 1.14 -6.38 -0.99
CA ILE A 40 0.96 -4.92 -0.85
C ILE A 40 -0.08 -4.37 -1.84
N LYS A 41 -0.20 -4.92 -3.05
CA LYS A 41 -1.19 -4.47 -4.04
C LYS A 41 -2.61 -4.43 -3.45
N GLY A 42 -3.01 -5.47 -2.72
CA GLY A 42 -4.33 -5.57 -2.07
C GLY A 42 -4.47 -4.85 -0.73
N TRP A 43 -3.42 -4.21 -0.22
CA TRP A 43 -3.49 -3.52 1.06
C TRP A 43 -4.32 -2.24 0.99
N SER A 44 -5.02 -1.96 2.09
CA SER A 44 -5.69 -0.69 2.30
C SER A 44 -4.69 0.47 2.29
N ARG A 45 -5.18 1.67 1.98
CA ARG A 45 -4.37 2.90 2.02
C ARG A 45 -3.69 3.10 3.38
N LYS A 46 -4.37 2.77 4.49
CA LYS A 46 -3.83 2.90 5.85
C LYS A 46 -2.58 2.05 6.06
N LYS A 47 -2.59 0.79 5.60
CA LYS A 47 -1.41 -0.10 5.69
C LYS A 47 -0.25 0.40 4.83
N LYS A 48 -0.54 0.90 3.63
CA LYS A 48 0.48 1.47 2.73
C LYS A 48 1.13 2.72 3.34
N ILE A 49 0.36 3.58 4.01
CA ILE A 49 0.89 4.74 4.74
C ILE A 49 1.78 4.27 5.91
N ALA A 50 1.35 3.26 6.67
CA ALA A 50 2.14 2.75 7.79
C ALA A 50 3.55 2.30 7.37
N ILE A 51 3.71 1.59 6.23
CA ILE A 51 5.05 1.22 5.75
C ILE A 51 5.86 2.41 5.24
N ILE A 52 5.23 3.40 4.59
CA ILE A 52 5.90 4.64 4.17
C ILE A 52 6.45 5.40 5.38
N GLU A 53 5.74 5.38 6.51
CA GLU A 53 6.13 6.03 7.76
C GLU A 53 6.96 5.13 8.69
N ASN A 54 7.42 3.97 8.20
CA ASN A 54 8.19 2.98 8.96
C ASN A 54 7.47 2.43 10.22
N ARG A 55 6.13 2.51 10.27
CA ARG A 55 5.26 2.03 11.36
C ARG A 55 4.82 0.58 11.17
N TRP A 56 5.79 -0.33 11.06
CA TRP A 56 5.53 -1.75 10.83
C TRP A 56 4.69 -2.41 11.93
N GLY A 57 4.86 -1.96 13.18
CA GLY A 57 4.10 -2.45 14.34
C GLY A 57 2.60 -2.19 14.28
N ASP A 58 2.14 -1.24 13.45
CA ASP A 58 0.73 -0.91 13.30
C ASP A 58 0.00 -1.86 12.33
N LEU A 59 0.74 -2.58 11.47
CA LEU A 59 0.18 -3.45 10.43
C LEU A 59 -0.76 -4.55 10.98
N PRO A 60 -0.46 -5.24 12.09
CA PRO A 60 -1.37 -6.24 12.65
C PRO A 60 -2.71 -5.63 13.06
N ASN A 61 -2.70 -4.45 13.70
CA ASN A 61 -3.92 -3.76 14.09
C ASN A 61 -4.70 -3.24 12.89
N LEU A 62 -4.02 -2.69 11.89
CA LEU A 62 -4.62 -2.24 10.63
C LEU A 62 -5.14 -3.39 9.74
N SER A 63 -4.81 -4.64 10.08
CA SER A 63 -5.31 -5.84 9.40
C SER A 63 -6.62 -6.37 9.98
N LYS A 64 -7.03 -5.91 11.16
CA LYS A 64 -8.27 -6.34 11.79
C LYS A 64 -9.45 -5.71 11.04
N ASN A 65 -10.36 -6.55 10.56
CA ASN A 65 -11.61 -6.08 9.94
C ASN A 65 -12.60 -5.64 11.03
N TYR A 66 -13.36 -4.59 10.74
CA TYR A 66 -14.36 -3.99 11.65
C TYR A 66 -15.56 -4.91 11.97
N THR A 67 -15.67 -6.07 11.32
CA THR A 67 -16.81 -6.99 11.43
C THR A 67 -16.88 -7.75 12.77
N GLN A 68 -15.97 -7.49 13.71
CA GLN A 68 -15.99 -8.09 15.05
C GLN A 68 -16.57 -7.18 16.15
N HIS A 69 -16.95 -5.94 15.84
CA HIS A 69 -17.77 -5.15 16.74
C HIS A 69 -19.24 -5.32 16.32
N GLY A 70 -19.87 -6.35 16.87
CA GLY A 70 -21.32 -6.42 16.88
C GLY A 70 -21.84 -5.12 17.50
N SER A 71 -22.69 -4.41 16.76
CA SER A 71 -23.51 -3.35 17.31
C SER A 71 -24.51 -3.98 18.29
N SER A 72 -24.07 -4.26 19.51
CA SER A 72 -24.96 -4.40 20.66
C SER A 72 -25.35 -3.00 21.12
N THR A 73 -26.15 -2.31 20.30
CA THR A 73 -26.96 -1.20 20.79
C THR A 73 -28.28 -1.82 21.26
N GLY A 74 -28.33 -2.14 22.53
CA GLY A 74 -29.54 -2.54 23.24
C GLY A 74 -29.63 -1.78 24.57
N SER A 75 -30.83 -1.22 24.83
CA SER A 75 -31.35 -0.58 26.06
C SER A 75 -30.72 0.76 26.46
N ASP A 76 -31.46 1.84 26.77
CA ASP A 76 -32.88 2.02 27.19
C ASP A 76 -33.75 2.82 26.22
#